data_AF-A0A1Y1KTB4-F1
#
_entry.id   AF-A0A1Y1KTB4-F1
#
_cell.length_a   1.000
_cell.length_b   1.000
_cell.length_c   1.000
_cell.angle_alpha   90.00
_cell.angle_beta   90.00
_cell.angle_gamma   90.00
#
_symmetry.space_group_name_H-M   'P 1'
#
loop_
_entity.id
_entity.type
_entity.pdbx_description
1 polymer ?
#
loop_
_entity_poly.entity_id
_entity_poly.type
_entity_poly.pdbx_seq_one_letter_code
_entity_poly.pdbx_strand_id
1 'polypeptide(L)'
;IIDPVIQRNAYASHPENVLLSMITDNRPHIRELGLRRVLKARKEARVGVREYIIPPLNFQANDYVEMIYWQNVKVTEPPVLRCYSDEEIIESIKSNFEEMTFPKFPCHSQ
;
A
#
# COMPACT_ATOMS: atom_id res chain seq x y z
N ILE A 1 -7.92 9.68 25.29
CA ILE A 1 -6.56 10.29 25.27
C ILE A 1 -5.64 9.51 24.32
N ILE A 2 -5.69 8.17 24.32
CA ILE A 2 -4.80 7.29 23.56
C ILE A 2 -5.01 7.43 22.03
N ASP A 3 -6.25 7.27 21.52
CA ASP A 3 -6.50 7.25 20.07
C ASP A 3 -6.06 8.54 19.34
N PRO A 4 -6.32 9.76 19.85
CA PRO A 4 -5.81 10.98 19.24
C PRO A 4 -4.28 11.08 19.21
N VAL A 5 -3.58 10.40 20.13
CA VAL A 5 -2.11 10.34 20.15
C VAL A 5 -1.60 9.33 19.13
N ILE A 6 -2.25 8.16 19.00
CA ILE A 6 -1.93 7.17 17.98
C ILE A 6 -2.16 7.77 16.58
N GLN A 7 -3.31 8.41 16.35
CA GLN A 7 -3.65 9.04 15.08
C GLN A 7 -2.62 10.08 14.65
N ARG A 8 -2.09 10.87 15.58
CA ARG A 8 -1.07 11.90 15.29
C ARG A 8 0.30 11.30 14.92
N ASN A 9 0.56 10.06 15.31
CA ASN A 9 1.83 9.37 15.07
C ASN A 9 1.72 8.23 14.04
N ALA A 10 0.59 8.13 13.33
CA ALA A 10 0.26 7.04 12.42
C ALA A 10 1.01 7.08 11.06
N TYR A 11 2.26 7.51 11.05
CA TYR A 11 3.11 7.60 9.85
C TYR A 11 3.36 6.23 9.21
N ALA A 12 3.56 5.19 10.04
CA ALA A 12 3.73 3.82 9.57
C ALA A 12 2.51 3.33 8.77
N SER A 13 1.32 3.80 9.12
CA SER A 13 0.04 3.46 8.48
C SER A 13 -0.22 4.26 7.19
N HIS A 14 0.79 4.89 6.58
CA HIS A 14 0.62 5.54 5.28
C HIS A 14 0.11 4.52 4.24
N PRO A 15 -0.83 4.89 3.33
CA PRO A 15 -1.43 3.96 2.38
C PRO A 15 -0.42 3.18 1.54
N GLU A 16 0.69 3.82 1.15
CA GLU A 16 1.77 3.15 0.41
C GLU A 16 2.47 2.05 1.22
N ASN A 17 2.71 2.30 2.50
CA ASN A 17 3.35 1.31 3.38
C ASN A 17 2.42 0.12 3.61
N VAL A 18 1.11 0.39 3.78
CA VAL A 18 0.11 -0.66 3.91
C VAL A 18 -0.02 -1.44 2.59
N LEU A 19 -0.01 -0.78 1.44
CA LEU A 19 0.00 -1.46 0.14
C LEU A 19 1.22 -2.36 -0.05
N LEU A 20 2.41 -1.89 0.31
CA LEU A 20 3.62 -2.71 0.27
C LEU A 20 3.47 -3.96 1.14
N SER A 21 2.94 -3.79 2.35
CA SER A 21 2.67 -4.90 3.28
C SER A 21 1.64 -5.88 2.72
N MET A 22 0.61 -5.38 2.02
CA MET A 22 -0.40 -6.23 1.39
C MET A 22 0.18 -7.08 0.26
N ILE A 23 1.09 -6.53 -0.55
CA ILE A 23 1.68 -7.24 -1.70
C ILE A 23 2.67 -8.32 -1.25
N THR A 24 3.33 -8.11 -0.09
CA THR A 24 4.22 -9.11 0.53
C THR A 24 3.51 -10.04 1.52
N ASP A 25 2.20 -9.89 1.72
CA ASP A 25 1.43 -10.73 2.64
C ASP A 25 1.41 -12.19 2.16
N ASN A 26 1.42 -13.15 3.09
CA ASN A 26 1.34 -14.58 2.76
C ASN A 26 -0.02 -14.97 2.17
N ARG A 27 -1.08 -14.21 2.47
CA ARG A 27 -2.45 -14.49 2.05
C ARG A 27 -2.69 -14.02 0.61
N PRO A 28 -3.01 -14.92 -0.34
CA PRO A 28 -3.10 -14.58 -1.75
C PRO A 28 -4.18 -13.54 -2.06
N HIS A 29 -5.34 -13.62 -1.40
CA HIS A 29 -6.44 -12.66 -1.58
C HIS A 29 -6.07 -11.23 -1.14
N ILE A 30 -5.19 -11.08 -0.14
CA ILE A 30 -4.71 -9.76 0.31
C ILE A 30 -3.69 -9.19 -0.67
N ARG A 31 -2.78 -10.02 -1.18
CA ARG A 31 -1.84 -9.62 -2.25
C ARG A 31 -2.56 -9.13 -3.50
N GLU A 32 -3.54 -9.91 -3.97
CA GLU A 32 -4.37 -9.56 -5.11
C GLU A 32 -5.08 -8.22 -4.90
N LEU A 33 -5.67 -8.02 -3.71
CA LEU A 33 -6.32 -6.76 -3.34
C LEU A 33 -5.33 -5.58 -3.36
N GLY A 34 -4.11 -5.79 -2.84
CA GLY A 34 -3.04 -4.81 -2.85
C GLY A 34 -2.67 -4.36 -4.27
N LEU A 35 -2.44 -5.30 -5.17
CA LEU A 35 -2.09 -4.98 -6.56
C LEU A 35 -3.23 -4.33 -7.35
N ARG A 36 -4.47 -4.77 -7.14
CA ARG A 36 -5.63 -4.09 -7.75
C ARG A 36 -5.72 -2.63 -7.31
N ARG A 37 -5.42 -2.35 -6.04
CA ARG A 37 -5.36 -0.97 -5.52
C ARG A 37 -4.20 -0.17 -6.14
N VAL A 38 -3.05 -0.80 -6.40
CA VAL A 38 -1.92 -0.17 -7.10
C VAL A 38 -2.32 0.23 -8.53
N LEU A 39 -2.93 -0.67 -9.29
CA LEU A 39 -3.42 -0.37 -10.65
C LEU A 39 -4.45 0.77 -10.63
N LYS A 40 -5.33 0.81 -9.62
CA LYS A 40 -6.25 1.93 -9.44
C LYS A 40 -5.51 3.24 -9.14
N ALA A 41 -4.53 3.22 -8.24
CA ALA A 41 -3.74 4.39 -7.87
C ALA A 41 -2.94 4.95 -9.05
N ARG A 42 -2.42 4.10 -9.95
CA ARG A 42 -1.76 4.52 -11.19
C ARG A 42 -2.70 5.30 -12.11
N LYS A 43 -3.94 4.85 -12.26
CA LYS A 43 -4.95 5.53 -13.10
C LYS A 43 -5.38 6.87 -12.52
N GLU A 44 -5.41 6.97 -11.19
CA GLU A 44 -5.76 8.20 -10.47
C GLU A 44 -4.55 9.11 -10.21
N ALA A 45 -3.35 8.69 -10.62
CA ALA A 45 -2.12 9.43 -10.39
C ALA A 45 -2.19 10.79 -11.09
N ARG A 46 -2.09 11.86 -10.29
CA ARG A 46 -2.04 13.23 -10.78
C ARG A 46 -0.60 13.68 -10.97
N VAL A 47 -0.38 14.54 -11.95
CA VAL A 47 0.89 15.25 -12.14
C VAL A 47 1.11 16.18 -10.94
N GLY A 48 2.13 15.94 -10.13
CA GLY A 48 2.44 16.75 -8.95
C GLY A 48 3.36 16.06 -7.94
N VAL A 49 3.71 16.77 -6.87
CA VAL A 49 4.50 16.23 -5.76
C VAL A 49 3.60 15.32 -4.91
N ARG A 50 4.15 14.18 -4.48
CA ARG A 50 3.49 13.24 -3.59
C ARG A 50 3.42 13.83 -2.17
N GLU A 51 2.23 13.90 -1.62
CA GLU A 51 2.01 14.41 -0.27
C GLU A 51 2.04 13.24 0.72
N TYR A 52 2.80 13.39 1.79
CA TYR A 52 2.85 12.40 2.88
C TYR A 52 1.88 12.81 3.98
N ILE A 53 0.60 12.46 3.80
CA ILE A 53 -0.49 12.84 4.70
C ILE A 53 -0.84 11.64 5.59
N ILE A 54 -0.95 11.90 6.89
CA ILE A 54 -1.37 10.87 7.85
C ILE A 54 -2.84 10.51 7.58
N PRO A 55 -3.15 9.23 7.25
CA PRO A 55 -4.52 8.85 6.98
C PRO A 55 -5.33 8.72 8.27
N PRO A 56 -6.65 8.97 8.24
CA PRO A 56 -7.53 8.62 9.34
C PRO A 56 -7.53 7.10 9.55
N LEU A 57 -7.19 6.66 10.75
CA LEU A 57 -7.16 5.26 11.12
C LEU A 57 -8.54 4.78 11.55
N ASN A 58 -8.87 3.56 11.15
CA ASN A 58 -10.00 2.80 11.66
C ASN A 58 -9.56 2.04 12.91
N PHE A 59 -9.83 2.59 14.10
CA PHE A 59 -9.52 1.96 15.38
C PHE A 59 -10.38 0.72 15.69
N GLN A 60 -11.42 0.46 14.91
CA GLN A 60 -12.28 -0.72 15.03
C GLN A 60 -11.87 -1.85 14.07
N ALA A 61 -10.80 -1.67 13.29
CA ALA A 61 -10.33 -2.66 12.34
C ALA A 61 -9.85 -3.93 13.07
N ASN A 62 -10.22 -5.10 12.54
CA ASN A 62 -9.71 -6.39 13.03
C ASN A 62 -8.45 -6.83 12.27
N ASP A 63 -8.22 -6.28 11.07
CA ASP A 63 -7.08 -6.55 10.22
C ASP A 63 -6.44 -5.23 9.78
N TYR A 64 -5.11 -5.21 9.61
CA TYR A 64 -4.37 -4.05 9.16
C TYR A 64 -4.84 -3.58 7.76
N VAL A 65 -5.39 -4.50 6.95
CA VAL A 65 -5.94 -4.20 5.62
C VAL A 65 -7.13 -3.24 5.69
N GLU A 66 -7.86 -3.23 6.81
CA GLU A 66 -9.03 -2.38 7.07
C GLU A 66 -8.70 -1.15 7.91
N MET A 67 -7.45 -1.00 8.34
CA MET A 67 -6.97 0.09 9.19
C MET A 67 -7.09 1.45 8.50
N ILE A 68 -7.11 1.50 7.17
CA ILE A 68 -7.25 2.73 6.39
C ILE A 68 -8.62 2.74 5.70
N TYR A 69 -9.31 3.88 5.75
CA TYR A 69 -10.49 4.13 4.93
C TYR A 69 -10.10 4.40 3.47
N TRP A 70 -9.84 3.33 2.70
CA TRP A 70 -9.34 3.38 1.31
C TRP A 70 -10.17 4.22 0.33
N GLN A 71 -11.44 4.46 0.62
CA GLN A 71 -12.31 5.31 -0.21
C GLN A 71 -12.09 6.81 0.03
N ASN A 72 -11.60 7.18 1.22
CA ASN A 72 -11.47 8.56 1.66
C ASN A 72 -10.03 9.06 1.64
N VAL A 73 -9.08 8.18 1.32
CA VAL A 73 -7.65 8.49 1.30
C VAL A 73 -7.15 8.45 -0.13
N LYS A 74 -6.41 9.50 -0.50
CA LYS A 74 -5.69 9.54 -1.78
C LYS A 74 -4.55 8.53 -1.72
N VAL A 75 -4.64 7.53 -2.58
CA VAL A 75 -3.60 6.49 -2.70
C VAL A 75 -2.74 6.82 -3.91
N THR A 76 -1.43 6.82 -3.71
CA THR A 76 -0.45 6.91 -4.79
C THR A 76 0.30 5.60 -4.91
N GLU A 77 0.87 5.36 -6.10
CA GLU A 77 1.61 4.15 -6.36
C GLU A 77 2.90 4.09 -5.51
N PRO A 78 3.16 2.99 -4.76
CA PRO A 78 4.44 2.79 -4.09
C PRO A 78 5.62 2.91 -5.06
N PRO A 79 6.70 3.67 -4.75
CA PRO A 79 7.80 3.90 -5.69
C PRO A 79 8.48 2.62 -6.16
N VAL A 80 8.50 1.60 -5.29
CA VAL A 80 9.10 0.29 -5.55
C VAL A 80 8.40 -0.44 -6.70
N LEU A 81 7.09 -0.20 -6.89
CA LEU A 81 6.32 -0.84 -7.95
C LEU A 81 6.47 -0.14 -9.30
N ARG A 82 7.04 1.07 -9.34
CA ARG A 82 7.21 1.85 -10.58
C ARG A 82 8.06 1.13 -11.62
N CYS A 83 8.90 0.18 -11.20
CA CYS A 83 9.71 -0.64 -12.10
C CYS A 83 8.90 -1.67 -12.89
N TYR A 84 7.68 -2.00 -12.46
CA TYR A 84 6.80 -2.97 -13.10
C TYR A 84 5.76 -2.29 -13.99
N SER A 85 5.49 -2.82 -15.17
CA SER A 85 4.42 -2.32 -16.05
C SER A 85 3.03 -2.70 -15.52
N ASP A 86 1.99 -2.08 -16.06
CA ASP A 86 0.61 -2.45 -15.70
C ASP A 86 0.30 -3.88 -16.13
N GLU A 87 0.84 -4.32 -17.28
CA GLU A 87 0.68 -5.67 -17.80
C GLU A 87 1.33 -6.72 -16.89
N GLU A 88 2.55 -6.47 -16.41
CA GLU A 88 3.25 -7.37 -15.47
C GLU A 88 2.47 -7.53 -14.16
N ILE A 89 1.90 -6.43 -13.64
CA ILE A 89 1.06 -6.47 -12.45
C ILE A 89 -0.23 -7.27 -12.73
N ILE A 90 -0.87 -7.07 -13.88
CA ILE A 90 -2.07 -7.83 -14.26
C ILE A 90 -1.75 -9.32 -14.43
N GLU A 91 -0.60 -9.66 -14.99
CA GLU A 91 -0.15 -11.05 -15.15
C GLU A 91 0.10 -11.71 -13.78
N SER A 92 0.77 -11.01 -12.86
CA SER A 92 1.00 -11.49 -11.49
C SER A 92 -0.29 -11.79 -10.73
N ILE A 93 -1.36 -10.99 -10.96
CA ILE A 93 -2.69 -11.25 -10.42
C ILE A 93 -3.29 -12.54 -10.99
N LYS A 94 -3.09 -12.82 -12.29
CA LYS A 94 -3.67 -14.00 -12.98
C LYS A 94 -2.95 -15.30 -12.67
N SER A 95 -1.63 -15.26 -12.48
CA SER A 95 -0.79 -16.46 -12.25
C SER A 95 -0.85 -16.99 -10.81
N ASN A 96 -1.75 -16.47 -9.96
CA ASN A 96 -1.82 -16.82 -8.53
C ASN A 96 -0.53 -16.51 -7.76
N PHE A 97 0.25 -15.55 -8.27
CA PHE A 97 1.49 -15.02 -7.70
C PHE A 97 2.70 -15.97 -7.75
N GLU A 98 3.54 -15.80 -8.76
CA GLU A 98 4.99 -15.93 -8.53
C GLU A 98 5.42 -14.70 -7.71
N GLU A 99 6.23 -14.88 -6.67
CA GLU A 99 6.66 -13.79 -5.78
C GLU A 99 7.27 -12.64 -6.59
N MET A 100 6.63 -11.46 -6.59
CA MET A 100 7.26 -10.25 -7.11
C MET A 100 8.56 -9.99 -6.34
N THR A 101 9.69 -10.09 -7.03
CA THR A 101 11.01 -9.94 -6.42
C THR A 101 11.36 -8.47 -6.24
N PHE A 102 11.27 -7.97 -5.01
CA PHE A 102 11.70 -6.61 -4.72
C PHE A 102 13.23 -6.47 -4.72
N PRO A 103 13.78 -5.37 -5.25
CA PRO A 103 15.22 -5.12 -5.14
C PRO A 103 15.62 -5.03 -3.67
N LYS A 104 16.78 -5.62 -3.33
CA LYS A 104 17.33 -5.55 -1.97
C LYS A 104 17.79 -4.12 -1.70
N PHE A 105 17.03 -3.40 -0.89
CA PHE A 105 17.46 -2.10 -0.39
C PHE A 105 18.38 -2.27 0.83
N PRO A 106 19.45 -1.46 0.97
CA PRO A 106 20.25 -1.48 2.18
C PRO A 106 19.38 -1.15 3.39
N CYS A 107 19.43 -1.99 4.42
CA CYS A 107 18.75 -1.70 5.68
C CYS A 107 19.47 -0.54 6.36
N HIS A 108 18.94 0.67 6.23
CA HIS A 108 19.33 1.76 7.10
C HIS A 108 18.61 1.57 8.44
N SER A 109 19.35 1.19 9.48
CA SER A 109 18.88 1.32 10.85
C SER A 109 18.69 2.81 11.13
N GLN A 110 17.43 3.24 11.18
CA GLN A 110 17.06 4.60 11.57
C GLN A 110 17.25 4.79 13.08
#